data_AF-A0A9D7Y4U7-F1
#
_entry.id   AF-A0A9D7Y4U7-F1
#
_cell.length_a   1.000
_cell.length_b   1.000
_cell.length_c   1.000
_cell.angle_alpha   90.00
_cell.angle_beta   90.00
_cell.angle_gamma   90.00
#
_symmetry.space_group_name_H-M   'P 1'
#
loop_
_entity.id
_entity.type
_entity.pdbx_description
1 polymer ?
#
loop_
_entity_poly.entity_id
_entity_poly.type
_entity_poly.pdbx_seq_one_letter_code
_entity_poly.pdbx_strand_id
1 'polypeptide(L)'
;MQIVKIPFSQINELSFKDKFYQEHFDKLEQFLGGTPDLEGLKNGVQRRSENFPVDRTLLHSVLQDHYSNIKLTESQKYNIERLKDDNTFTIITAHQPSLLAGPAYYFYKIFSVINLCLELKEKMPLYHFVPVFINGSEDHDFDEVKSVHMYGKTVEWDTDQIGSGWKVFNQRSKSGFERRIRYIGKFSKCT
;
A
#
# COMPACT_ATOMS: atom_id res chain seq x y z
N MET A 1 -7.22 -2.65 -24.93
CA MET A 1 -6.46 -1.62 -24.18
C MET A 1 -5.07 -1.54 -24.79
N GLN A 2 -4.63 -0.35 -25.21
CA GLN A 2 -3.28 -0.15 -25.76
C GLN A 2 -2.36 0.32 -24.63
N ILE A 3 -1.21 -0.33 -24.46
CA ILE A 3 -0.21 0.06 -23.47
C ILE A 3 0.89 0.83 -24.19
N VAL A 4 1.14 2.06 -23.75
CA VAL A 4 2.25 2.89 -24.23
C VAL A 4 3.28 2.98 -23.10
N LYS A 5 4.53 2.59 -23.39
CA LYS A 5 5.63 2.70 -22.42
C LYS A 5 6.42 3.96 -22.73
N ILE A 6 6.59 4.82 -21.73
CA ILE A 6 7.39 6.04 -21.82
C ILE A 6 8.65 5.83 -20.97
N PRO A 7 9.86 6.02 -21.53
CA PRO A 7 11.10 5.95 -20.77
C PRO A 7 11.12 6.97 -19.63
N PHE A 8 11.67 6.59 -18.47
CA PHE A 8 11.76 7.47 -17.29
C PHE A 8 12.49 8.78 -17.58
N SER A 9 13.56 8.77 -18.39
CA SER A 9 14.26 9.96 -18.87
C SER A 9 13.33 11.01 -19.50
N GLN A 10 12.26 10.58 -20.18
CA GLN A 10 11.32 11.43 -20.92
C GLN A 10 10.20 12.02 -20.05
N ILE A 11 10.09 11.62 -18.78
CA ILE A 11 9.06 12.13 -17.86
C ILE A 11 9.64 13.33 -17.10
N ASN A 12 9.15 14.53 -17.37
CA ASN A 12 9.72 15.77 -16.84
C ASN A 12 9.41 16.00 -15.35
N GLU A 13 8.32 15.42 -14.87
CA GLU A 13 7.82 15.53 -13.49
C GLU A 13 8.65 14.72 -12.50
N LEU A 14 9.44 13.75 -12.98
CA LEU A 14 10.32 12.95 -12.14
C LEU A 14 11.55 13.73 -11.74
N SER A 15 11.90 13.64 -10.46
CA SER A 15 13.11 14.27 -9.95
C SER A 15 14.35 13.63 -10.56
N PHE A 16 15.48 14.35 -10.49
CA PHE A 16 16.79 13.78 -10.83
C PHE A 16 17.05 12.48 -10.07
N LYS A 17 16.65 12.39 -8.79
CA LYS A 17 16.87 11.21 -7.96
C LYS A 17 16.06 10.01 -8.45
N ASP A 18 14.80 10.22 -8.83
CA ASP A 18 13.94 9.14 -9.34
C ASP A 18 14.49 8.58 -10.66
N LYS A 19 14.91 9.46 -11.57
CA LYS A 19 15.54 9.06 -12.83
C LYS A 19 16.86 8.34 -12.58
N PHE A 20 17.71 8.88 -11.70
CA PHE A 20 18.99 8.29 -11.34
C PHE A 20 18.82 6.88 -10.75
N TYR A 21 17.83 6.67 -9.88
CA TYR A 21 17.53 5.35 -9.32
C TYR A 21 17.16 4.33 -10.40
N GLN A 22 16.40 4.74 -11.41
CA GLN A 22 15.97 3.86 -12.50
C GLN A 22 17.09 3.56 -13.51
N GLU A 23 17.97 4.53 -13.77
CA GLU A 23 18.94 4.46 -14.88
C GLU A 23 20.36 4.08 -14.43
N HIS A 24 20.68 4.18 -13.14
CA HIS A 24 22.03 3.96 -12.61
C HIS A 24 22.05 3.01 -11.40
N PHE A 25 21.35 1.88 -11.52
CA PHE A 25 21.28 0.86 -10.46
C PHE A 25 22.66 0.36 -10.03
N ASP A 26 23.60 0.20 -10.96
CA ASP A 26 24.99 -0.22 -10.73
C ASP A 26 25.71 0.65 -9.68
N LYS A 27 25.37 1.95 -9.62
CA LYS A 27 25.96 2.88 -8.64
C LYS A 27 25.32 2.78 -7.25
N LEU A 28 24.14 2.16 -7.17
CA LEU A 28 23.34 2.06 -5.94
C LEU A 28 23.37 0.66 -5.32
N GLU A 29 23.94 -0.32 -6.00
CA GLU A 29 23.90 -1.73 -5.61
C GLU A 29 24.34 -1.96 -4.16
N GLN A 30 25.40 -1.30 -3.70
CA GLN A 30 25.91 -1.43 -2.32
C GLN A 30 24.91 -0.99 -1.24
N PHE A 31 23.93 -0.15 -1.57
CA PHE A 31 22.91 0.35 -0.64
C PHE A 31 21.62 -0.46 -0.70
N LEU A 32 21.49 -1.36 -1.68
CA LEU A 32 20.29 -2.10 -1.96
C LEU A 32 20.48 -3.57 -1.57
N GLY A 33 19.39 -4.22 -1.18
CA GLY A 33 19.41 -5.65 -0.86
C GLY A 33 19.51 -6.57 -2.09
N GLY A 34 19.65 -6.03 -3.29
CA GLY A 34 19.66 -6.78 -4.55
C GLY A 34 18.96 -6.02 -5.68
N THR A 35 19.00 -6.60 -6.87
CA THR A 35 18.40 -6.04 -8.09
C THR A 35 16.86 -6.06 -8.06
N PRO A 36 16.18 -5.06 -8.65
CA PRO A 36 14.73 -5.01 -8.78
C PRO A 36 14.24 -5.86 -9.96
N ASP A 37 14.80 -7.08 -10.09
CA ASP A 37 14.46 -8.04 -11.14
C ASP A 37 14.15 -9.41 -10.51
N LEU A 38 13.79 -10.37 -11.37
CA LEU A 38 13.42 -11.71 -10.92
C LEU A 38 14.55 -12.41 -10.14
N GLU A 39 15.81 -12.18 -10.51
CA GLU A 39 16.94 -12.83 -9.86
C GLU A 39 17.21 -12.23 -8.48
N GLY A 40 17.15 -10.90 -8.37
CA GLY A 40 17.22 -10.22 -7.07
C GLY A 40 16.08 -10.60 -6.14
N LEU A 41 14.87 -10.83 -6.67
CA LEU A 41 13.72 -11.33 -5.91
C LEU A 41 13.91 -12.78 -5.42
N LYS A 42 14.43 -13.69 -6.25
CA LYS A 42 14.79 -15.05 -5.82
C LYS A 42 15.84 -15.03 -4.72
N ASN A 43 16.88 -14.22 -4.89
CA ASN A 43 17.91 -14.03 -3.87
C ASN A 43 17.31 -13.46 -2.59
N GLY A 44 16.31 -12.57 -2.70
CA GLY A 44 15.54 -12.06 -1.57
C GLY A 44 14.78 -13.14 -0.82
N VAL A 45 14.11 -14.05 -1.52
CA VAL A 45 13.43 -15.21 -0.93
C VAL A 45 14.42 -16.09 -0.17
N GLN A 46 15.56 -16.42 -0.78
CA GLN A 46 16.60 -17.23 -0.14
C GLN A 46 17.14 -16.55 1.12
N ARG A 47 17.58 -15.29 1.01
CA ARG A 47 18.09 -14.53 2.16
C ARG A 47 17.09 -14.44 3.31
N ARG A 48 15.79 -14.26 2.98
CA ARG A 48 14.73 -14.22 3.99
C ARG A 48 14.56 -15.57 4.69
N SER A 49 14.59 -16.66 3.93
CA SER A 49 14.49 -18.02 4.48
C SER A 49 15.67 -18.39 5.39
N GLU A 50 16.88 -17.97 5.04
CA GLU A 50 18.11 -18.37 5.75
C GLU A 50 18.42 -17.50 6.97
N ASN A 51 18.12 -16.19 6.90
CA ASN A 51 18.65 -15.23 7.86
C ASN A 51 17.60 -14.61 8.79
N PHE A 52 16.31 -14.85 8.56
CA PHE A 52 15.23 -14.20 9.30
C PHE A 52 14.24 -15.26 9.82
N PRO A 53 14.54 -15.91 10.96
CA PRO A 53 13.55 -16.74 11.63
C PRO A 53 12.36 -15.89 12.06
N VAL A 54 11.15 -16.35 11.75
CA VAL A 54 9.89 -15.69 12.10
C VAL A 54 9.04 -16.68 12.86
N ASP A 55 8.44 -16.24 13.97
CA ASP A 55 7.38 -17.00 14.64
C ASP A 55 6.09 -16.92 13.82
N ARG A 56 6.00 -17.78 12.81
CA ARG A 56 4.86 -17.83 11.87
C ARG A 56 3.57 -18.23 12.56
N THR A 57 3.64 -19.04 13.61
CA THR A 57 2.47 -19.44 14.40
C THR A 57 1.92 -18.24 15.16
N LEU A 58 2.77 -17.46 15.83
CA LEU A 58 2.36 -16.22 16.48
C LEU A 58 1.77 -15.24 15.47
N LEU A 59 2.47 -14.99 14.35
CA LEU A 59 1.99 -14.09 13.29
C LEU A 59 0.59 -14.48 12.79
N HIS A 60 0.39 -15.76 12.47
CA HIS A 60 -0.90 -16.28 12.00
C HIS A 60 -1.99 -16.10 13.06
N SER A 61 -1.71 -16.45 14.32
CA SER A 61 -2.70 -16.35 15.40
C SER A 61 -3.14 -14.90 15.65
N VAL A 62 -2.20 -13.95 15.66
CA VAL A 62 -2.48 -12.52 15.85
C VAL A 62 -3.31 -11.97 14.69
N LEU A 63 -3.00 -12.34 13.46
CA LEU A 63 -3.79 -11.91 12.30
C LEU A 63 -5.19 -12.53 12.32
N GLN A 64 -5.33 -13.82 12.65
CA GLN A 64 -6.66 -14.43 12.78
C GLN A 64 -7.51 -13.74 13.84
N ASP A 65 -6.93 -13.41 14.99
CA ASP A 65 -7.63 -12.68 16.05
C ASP A 65 -8.02 -11.26 15.59
N HIS A 66 -7.09 -10.53 14.97
CA HIS A 66 -7.33 -9.16 14.47
C HIS A 66 -8.48 -9.12 13.45
N TYR A 67 -8.57 -10.14 12.58
CA TYR A 67 -9.61 -10.21 11.54
C TYR A 67 -10.88 -10.97 11.96
N SER A 68 -10.97 -11.46 13.21
CA SER A 68 -12.07 -12.31 13.71
C SER A 68 -13.47 -11.68 13.56
N ASN A 69 -13.56 -10.36 13.66
CA ASN A 69 -14.82 -9.61 13.62
C ASN A 69 -15.20 -9.10 12.21
N ILE A 70 -14.45 -9.50 11.17
CA ILE A 70 -14.67 -9.06 9.79
C ILE A 70 -14.92 -10.27 8.92
N LYS A 71 -15.91 -10.19 8.03
CA LYS A 71 -16.15 -11.25 7.04
C LYS A 71 -15.05 -11.22 5.97
N LEU A 72 -14.15 -12.20 6.04
CA LEU A 72 -13.09 -12.39 5.05
C LEU A 72 -13.59 -13.09 3.78
N THR A 73 -12.99 -12.73 2.65
CA THR A 73 -13.11 -13.49 1.40
C THR A 73 -12.30 -14.78 1.46
N GLU A 74 -12.60 -15.75 0.58
CA GLU A 74 -11.85 -17.00 0.52
C GLU A 74 -10.36 -16.77 0.21
N SER A 75 -10.04 -15.82 -0.66
CA SER A 75 -8.64 -15.44 -0.95
C SER A 75 -7.94 -14.85 0.28
N GLN A 76 -8.62 -14.05 1.10
CA GLN A 76 -8.05 -13.52 2.34
C GLN A 76 -7.80 -14.62 3.36
N LYS A 77 -8.75 -15.54 3.56
CA LYS A 77 -8.58 -16.70 4.44
C LYS A 77 -7.41 -17.58 3.98
N TYR A 78 -7.35 -17.88 2.69
CA TYR A 78 -6.26 -18.63 2.08
C TYR A 78 -4.90 -17.97 2.34
N ASN A 79 -4.81 -16.66 2.10
CA ASN A 79 -3.57 -15.90 2.31
C ASN A 79 -3.12 -15.93 3.77
N ILE A 80 -4.04 -15.66 4.73
CA ILE A 80 -3.71 -15.72 6.16
C ILE A 80 -3.23 -17.12 6.52
N GLU A 81 -3.93 -18.15 6.09
CA GLU A 81 -3.58 -19.54 6.38
C GLU A 81 -2.18 -19.92 5.87
N ARG A 82 -1.82 -19.48 4.66
CA ARG A 82 -0.50 -19.74 4.06
C ARG A 82 0.65 -19.12 4.82
N LEU A 83 0.44 -18.07 5.62
CA LEU A 83 1.53 -17.41 6.35
C LEU A 83 2.23 -18.33 7.37
N LYS A 84 1.59 -19.43 7.77
CA LYS A 84 2.19 -20.48 8.60
C LYS A 84 3.28 -21.29 7.87
N ASP A 85 3.22 -21.37 6.56
CA ASP A 85 4.12 -22.22 5.78
C ASP A 85 5.48 -21.53 5.58
N ASP A 86 6.57 -22.28 5.72
CA ASP A 86 7.94 -21.75 5.60
C ASP A 86 8.28 -21.25 4.20
N ASN A 87 7.63 -21.81 3.17
CA ASN A 87 7.75 -21.40 1.78
C ASN A 87 6.82 -20.22 1.40
N THR A 88 6.17 -19.57 2.37
CA THR A 88 5.33 -18.39 2.14
C THR A 88 6.07 -17.11 2.46
N PHE A 89 6.06 -16.18 1.52
CA PHE A 89 6.66 -14.85 1.60
C PHE A 89 5.61 -13.77 1.34
N THR A 90 5.84 -12.58 1.88
CA THR A 90 4.96 -11.42 1.68
C THR A 90 5.59 -10.43 0.71
N ILE A 91 4.81 -9.92 -0.24
CA ILE A 91 5.16 -8.73 -1.00
C ILE A 91 4.39 -7.57 -0.39
N ILE A 92 5.11 -6.56 0.06
CA ILE A 92 4.54 -5.51 0.92
C ILE A 92 4.57 -4.17 0.19
N THR A 93 3.47 -3.44 0.25
CA THR A 93 3.45 -1.99 0.02
C THR A 93 2.73 -1.30 1.17
N ALA A 94 2.95 0.00 1.31
CA ALA A 94 2.38 0.78 2.38
C ALA A 94 1.94 2.15 1.88
N HIS A 95 0.97 2.71 2.59
CA HIS A 95 0.60 4.10 2.45
C HIS A 95 -0.09 4.63 3.71
N GLN A 96 -0.04 5.94 3.93
CA GLN A 96 -0.83 6.58 4.97
C GLN A 96 -2.33 6.46 4.63
N PRO A 97 -3.21 6.47 5.63
CA PRO A 97 -4.65 6.55 5.39
C PRO A 97 -4.97 7.78 4.54
N SER A 98 -5.90 7.66 3.62
CA SER A 98 -6.37 8.82 2.85
C SER A 98 -7.88 8.86 2.83
N LEU A 99 -8.45 10.06 2.92
CA LEU A 99 -9.88 10.25 2.77
C LEU A 99 -10.33 9.81 1.37
N LEU A 100 -11.42 9.05 1.28
CA LEU A 100 -11.98 8.52 0.03
C LEU A 100 -10.97 7.75 -0.85
N ALA A 101 -10.10 6.95 -0.21
CA ALA A 101 -9.05 6.15 -0.86
C ALA A 101 -7.96 6.98 -1.58
N GLY A 102 -7.97 8.29 -1.42
CA GLY A 102 -6.88 9.17 -1.82
C GLY A 102 -6.62 9.20 -3.33
N PRO A 103 -5.40 9.55 -3.73
CA PRO A 103 -5.00 9.63 -5.14
C PRO A 103 -4.94 8.23 -5.79
N ALA A 104 -5.09 8.18 -7.11
CA ALA A 104 -5.12 6.93 -7.89
C ALA A 104 -3.91 6.00 -7.66
N TYR A 105 -2.74 6.56 -7.30
CA TYR A 105 -1.56 5.77 -6.99
C TYR A 105 -1.73 4.85 -5.78
N TYR A 106 -2.69 5.10 -4.89
CA TYR A 106 -3.07 4.19 -3.80
C TYR A 106 -3.44 2.82 -4.35
N PHE A 107 -4.33 2.80 -5.35
CA PHE A 107 -4.76 1.59 -6.02
C PHE A 107 -3.66 0.99 -6.89
N TYR A 108 -2.87 1.83 -7.58
CA TYR A 108 -1.75 1.31 -8.37
C TYR A 108 -0.75 0.55 -7.50
N LYS A 109 -0.39 1.04 -6.32
CA LYS A 109 0.46 0.31 -5.37
C LYS A 109 -0.10 -1.06 -5.00
N ILE A 110 -1.39 -1.12 -4.66
CA ILE A 110 -2.07 -2.37 -4.29
C ILE A 110 -2.07 -3.36 -5.46
N PHE A 111 -2.50 -2.90 -6.64
CA PHE A 111 -2.56 -3.75 -7.82
C PHE A 111 -1.18 -4.22 -8.28
N SER A 112 -0.14 -3.37 -8.17
CA SER A 112 1.24 -3.75 -8.47
C SER A 112 1.71 -4.91 -7.59
N VAL A 113 1.42 -4.87 -6.29
CA VAL A 113 1.79 -5.96 -5.37
C VAL A 113 1.02 -7.24 -5.66
N ILE A 114 -0.29 -7.15 -5.90
CA ILE A 114 -1.10 -8.31 -6.26
C ILE A 114 -0.58 -8.95 -7.56
N ASN A 115 -0.34 -8.14 -8.59
CA ASN A 115 0.16 -8.62 -9.87
C ASN A 115 1.55 -9.24 -9.75
N LEU A 116 2.45 -8.63 -8.96
CA LEU A 116 3.78 -9.19 -8.70
C LEU A 116 3.70 -10.54 -7.98
N CYS A 117 2.78 -10.71 -7.01
CA CYS A 117 2.57 -12.02 -6.38
C CYS A 117 2.14 -13.10 -7.38
N LEU A 118 1.26 -12.76 -8.33
CA LEU A 118 0.81 -13.68 -9.38
C LEU A 118 1.98 -14.06 -10.30
N GLU A 119 2.74 -13.08 -10.79
CA GLU A 119 3.92 -13.30 -11.63
C GLU A 119 4.96 -14.16 -10.91
N LEU A 120 5.25 -13.87 -9.65
CA LEU A 120 6.19 -14.66 -8.86
C LEU A 120 5.69 -16.08 -8.62
N LYS A 121 4.38 -16.29 -8.41
CA LYS A 121 3.84 -17.64 -8.26
C LYS A 121 4.02 -18.48 -9.53
N GLU A 122 3.89 -17.88 -10.71
CA GLU A 122 4.16 -18.55 -11.98
C GLU A 122 5.65 -18.88 -12.16
N LYS A 123 6.54 -17.95 -11.79
CA LYS A 123 8.00 -18.14 -11.95
C LYS A 123 8.64 -19.01 -10.87
N MET A 124 8.03 -19.07 -9.69
CA MET A 124 8.54 -19.74 -8.50
C MET A 124 7.43 -20.59 -7.85
N PRO A 125 6.95 -21.66 -8.51
CA PRO A 125 5.72 -22.38 -8.13
C PRO A 125 5.81 -23.09 -6.78
N LEU A 126 7.02 -23.40 -6.29
CA LEU A 126 7.24 -24.00 -4.98
C LEU A 126 7.00 -23.05 -3.80
N TYR A 127 6.92 -21.75 -4.07
CA TYR A 127 6.72 -20.71 -3.05
C TYR A 127 5.31 -20.12 -3.13
N HIS A 128 4.87 -19.51 -2.04
CA HIS A 128 3.62 -18.74 -1.98
C HIS A 128 3.94 -17.28 -1.71
N PHE A 129 3.20 -16.38 -2.37
CA PHE A 129 3.39 -14.94 -2.25
C PHE A 129 2.09 -14.28 -1.81
N VAL A 130 2.08 -13.72 -0.61
CA VAL A 130 0.92 -13.05 -0.02
C VAL A 130 1.07 -11.53 -0.20
N PRO A 131 0.13 -10.87 -0.91
CA PRO A 131 0.14 -9.41 -1.02
C PRO A 131 -0.28 -8.81 0.32
N VAL A 132 0.54 -7.91 0.87
CA VAL A 132 0.27 -7.20 2.12
C VAL A 132 0.26 -5.70 1.85
N PHE A 133 -0.81 -5.05 2.28
CA PHE A 133 -0.94 -3.60 2.27
C PHE A 133 -0.92 -3.09 3.71
N ILE A 134 0.11 -2.34 4.08
CA ILE A 134 0.21 -1.73 5.41
C ILE A 134 -0.43 -0.35 5.34
N ASN A 135 -1.46 -0.15 6.16
CA ASN A 135 -2.06 1.15 6.36
C ASN A 135 -1.30 1.87 7.49
N GLY A 136 -0.61 2.96 7.17
CA GLY A 136 0.23 3.76 8.09
C GLY A 136 -0.56 4.57 9.11
N SER A 137 -1.65 4.04 9.65
CA SER A 137 -2.59 4.75 10.53
C SER A 137 -2.04 5.12 11.91
N GLU A 138 -0.83 4.67 12.22
CA GLU A 138 -0.08 5.04 13.43
C GLU A 138 0.59 6.42 13.29
N ASP A 139 0.78 6.91 12.06
CA ASP A 139 1.37 8.22 11.83
C ASP A 139 0.48 9.34 12.39
N HIS A 140 1.11 10.25 13.14
CA HIS A 140 0.46 11.38 13.78
C HIS A 140 0.24 12.58 12.84
N ASP A 141 0.50 12.42 11.53
CA ASP A 141 0.34 13.47 10.54
C ASP A 141 -1.11 13.55 10.02
N PHE A 142 -1.99 14.10 10.86
CA PHE A 142 -3.41 14.28 10.52
C PHE A 142 -3.63 15.32 9.42
N ASP A 143 -2.68 16.25 9.24
CA ASP A 143 -2.81 17.35 8.28
C ASP A 143 -2.77 16.87 6.82
N GLU A 144 -2.10 15.75 6.55
CA GLU A 144 -2.08 15.12 5.22
C GLU A 144 -3.38 14.35 4.91
N VAL A 145 -4.00 13.75 5.92
CA VAL A 145 -5.16 12.84 5.75
C VAL A 145 -6.49 13.59 5.67
N LYS A 146 -6.55 14.82 6.17
CA LYS A 146 -7.81 15.58 6.30
C LYS A 146 -8.38 16.11 4.98
N SER A 147 -7.60 16.15 3.89
CA SER A 147 -8.04 16.77 2.64
C SER A 147 -8.02 15.79 1.46
N VAL A 148 -9.00 15.91 0.56
CA VAL A 148 -9.04 15.20 -0.72
C VAL A 148 -9.40 16.16 -1.84
N HIS A 149 -8.70 16.07 -2.96
CA HIS A 149 -9.00 16.87 -4.15
C HIS A 149 -9.93 16.09 -5.08
N MET A 150 -11.16 16.58 -5.25
CA MET A 150 -12.18 15.99 -6.12
C MET A 150 -12.74 17.06 -7.05
N TYR A 151 -12.75 16.78 -8.36
CA TYR A 151 -13.34 17.67 -9.38
C TYR A 151 -12.83 19.12 -9.33
N GLY A 152 -11.53 19.30 -9.07
CA GLY A 152 -10.92 20.64 -8.96
C GLY A 152 -11.27 21.39 -7.67
N LYS A 153 -11.86 20.71 -6.68
CA LYS A 153 -12.18 21.26 -5.35
C LYS A 153 -11.49 20.47 -4.26
N THR A 154 -11.03 21.15 -3.23
CA THR A 154 -10.50 20.53 -2.01
C THR A 154 -11.65 20.33 -1.04
N VAL A 155 -11.85 19.07 -0.64
CA VAL A 155 -12.76 18.67 0.42
C VAL A 155 -11.90 18.46 1.65
N GLU A 156 -12.09 19.28 2.67
CA GLU A 156 -11.38 19.18 3.94
C GLU A 156 -12.32 18.70 5.04
N TRP A 157 -11.80 17.81 5.87
CA TRP A 157 -12.44 17.39 7.10
C TRP A 157 -12.01 18.30 8.24
N ASP A 158 -12.92 19.16 8.69
CA ASP A 158 -12.68 20.04 9.83
C ASP A 158 -13.16 19.37 11.13
N THR A 159 -12.19 19.00 11.99
CA THR A 159 -12.44 18.33 13.26
C THR A 159 -11.63 18.99 14.38
N ASP A 160 -12.27 19.20 15.52
CA ASP A 160 -11.64 19.74 16.75
C ASP A 160 -10.90 18.64 17.53
N GLN A 161 -10.76 17.44 16.96
CA GLN A 161 -10.21 16.26 17.62
C GLN A 161 -8.68 16.20 17.49
N ILE A 162 -8.01 15.97 18.63
CA ILE A 162 -6.56 15.82 18.73
C ILE A 162 -6.25 14.37 19.09
N GLY A 163 -5.46 13.67 18.28
CA GLY A 163 -5.07 12.26 18.48
C GLY A 163 -4.59 11.58 17.20
N SER A 164 -4.11 10.33 17.28
CA SER A 164 -3.72 9.54 16.09
C SER A 164 -4.90 9.33 15.14
N GLY A 165 -4.65 9.39 13.82
CA GLY A 165 -5.71 9.45 12.80
C GLY A 165 -6.78 8.37 12.93
N TRP A 166 -6.41 7.16 13.37
CA TRP A 166 -7.35 6.05 13.61
C TRP A 166 -8.46 6.35 14.63
N LYS A 167 -8.16 7.06 15.73
CA LYS A 167 -9.17 7.40 16.75
C LYS A 167 -10.23 8.37 16.23
N VAL A 168 -9.85 9.22 15.27
CA VAL A 168 -10.74 10.19 14.63
C VAL A 168 -11.70 9.48 13.67
N PHE A 169 -11.22 8.48 12.91
CA PHE A 169 -12.06 7.72 11.96
C PHE A 169 -13.06 6.75 12.59
N ASN A 170 -12.79 6.23 13.81
CA ASN A 170 -13.53 5.08 14.35
C ASN A 170 -14.69 5.44 15.31
N GLN A 171 -14.99 6.73 15.54
CA GLN A 171 -16.24 7.09 16.23
C GLN A 171 -17.42 7.06 15.26
N ARG A 172 -18.11 5.91 15.22
CA ARG A 172 -19.43 5.71 14.61
C ARG A 172 -20.47 6.64 15.25
N SER A 173 -20.51 7.90 14.82
CA SER A 173 -21.72 8.71 14.93
C SER A 173 -22.33 8.75 13.53
N LYS A 174 -23.44 8.02 13.35
CA LYS A 174 -24.25 7.96 12.11
C LYS A 174 -24.84 9.33 11.70
N SER A 175 -24.45 10.43 12.34
CA SER A 175 -24.99 11.78 12.12
C SER A 175 -23.92 12.86 11.95
N GLY A 176 -22.63 12.52 12.04
CA GLY A 176 -21.50 13.47 11.99
C GLY A 176 -20.81 13.58 10.63
N PHE A 177 -20.68 12.48 9.88
CA PHE A 177 -19.99 12.45 8.59
C PHE A 177 -20.71 13.33 7.53
N GLU A 178 -22.04 13.41 7.60
CA GLU A 178 -22.84 14.27 6.71
C GLU A 178 -22.78 15.76 7.07
N ARG A 179 -22.32 16.13 8.28
CA ARG A 179 -22.50 17.49 8.82
C ARG A 179 -21.26 18.38 8.82
N ARG A 180 -20.07 17.86 8.48
CA ARG A 180 -18.80 18.63 8.57
C ARG A 180 -17.87 18.46 7.36
N ILE A 181 -18.42 18.28 6.16
CA ILE A 181 -17.66 18.52 4.92
C ILE A 181 -17.85 19.98 4.54
N ARG A 182 -16.80 20.80 4.69
CA ARG A 182 -16.83 22.20 4.28
C ARG A 182 -16.36 22.27 2.82
N TYR A 183 -17.28 22.51 1.90
CA TYR A 183 -16.94 22.74 0.49
C TYR A 183 -16.33 24.13 0.31
N ILE A 184 -15.03 24.20 0.01
CA ILE A 184 -14.37 25.45 -0.38
C ILE A 184 -14.44 25.55 -1.90
N GLY A 185 -15.49 26.19 -2.43
CA GLY A 185 -15.59 26.50 -3.86
C GLY A 185 -17.00 26.83 -4.33
N LYS A 186 -17.27 28.13 -4.56
CA LYS A 186 -18.51 28.64 -5.17
C LYS A 186 -18.79 27.87 -6.47
N PHE A 187 -19.97 27.28 -6.58
CA PHE A 187 -20.49 26.84 -7.87
C PHE A 187 -20.78 28.09 -8.71
N SER A 188 -19.85 28.49 -9.59
CA SER A 188 -20.25 29.23 -10.79
C SER A 188 -21.07 28.26 -11.63
N LYS A 189 -22.38 28.50 -11.70
CA LYS A 189 -23.29 27.75 -12.58
C LYS A 189 -22.73 27.78 -14.00
N CYS A 190 -22.38 26.62 -14.56
CA CYS A 190 -22.32 26.48 -16.00
C CYS A 190 -23.76 26.41 -16.51
N THR A 191 -24.20 27.48 -17.18
CA THR A 191 -25.27 27.45 -18.19
C THR A 191 -24.78 26.80 -19.46
#